data_AF-F2NUW8-F1
#
_entry.id   AF-F2NUW8-F1
#
_cell.length_a   1.000
_cell.length_b   1.000
_cell.length_c   1.000
_cell.angle_alpha   90.00
_cell.angle_beta   90.00
_cell.angle_gamma   90.00
#
_symmetry.space_group_name_H-M   'P 1'
#
loop_
_entity.id
_entity.type
_entity.pdbx_description
1 polymer ?
#
loop_
_entity_poly.entity_id
_entity_poly.type
_entity_poly.pdbx_seq_one_letter_code
_entity_poly.pdbx_strand_id
1 'polypeptide(L)'
;MVYKNIKKRTFEIIQASTEHDLASKIFDICLIVLVNQKESESCLENLTQWANQNSYKNVSAGGSLGEWVYRTRKNIFKYEYPEGFEKPDGTKPDIIMSLSPNAAQDKSRWRIPAEFPCCPTELTETPLQDYFENLKQGKIFSKTKQYSSSVLETALHEDMIIVKGESREINAIKPWSLCTITFENNLFVHRVYMTCFEKDGADKFFLVLQGRENEWTGGTVFDELC
;
A
#
# COMPACT_ATOMS: atom_id res chain seq x y z
N MET A 1 44.33 40.24 36.72
CA MET A 1 43.24 39.31 37.12
C MET A 1 42.04 39.27 36.15
N VAL A 2 42.04 40.02 35.04
CA VAL A 2 40.87 40.16 34.14
C VAL A 2 40.87 39.17 32.95
N TYR A 3 42.05 38.74 32.47
CA TYR A 3 42.17 37.84 31.29
C TYR A 3 41.79 36.37 31.53
N LYS A 4 41.85 35.86 32.77
CA LYS A 4 41.45 34.46 33.08
C LYS A 4 39.93 34.28 33.12
N ASN A 5 39.17 35.32 33.48
CA ASN A 5 37.70 35.24 33.56
C ASN A 5 37.02 35.35 32.19
N ILE A 6 37.65 35.99 31.19
CA ILE A 6 37.08 36.10 29.85
C ILE A 6 37.09 34.73 29.15
N LYS A 7 38.21 33.99 29.19
CA LYS A 7 38.31 32.66 28.54
C LYS A 7 37.36 31.62 29.11
N LYS A 8 37.10 31.63 30.43
CA LYS A 8 36.18 30.69 31.08
C LYS A 8 34.73 30.92 30.62
N ARG A 9 34.34 32.20 30.53
CA ARG A 9 33.00 32.61 30.07
C ARG A 9 32.77 32.34 28.59
N THR A 10 33.79 32.47 27.74
CA THR A 10 33.68 32.12 26.30
C THR A 10 33.56 30.61 26.09
N PHE A 11 34.24 29.79 26.90
CA PHE A 11 34.15 28.33 26.84
C PHE A 11 32.78 27.82 27.31
N GLU A 12 32.24 28.38 28.40
CA GLU A 12 30.90 28.05 28.92
C GLU A 12 29.78 28.47 27.93
N ILE A 13 29.93 29.59 27.22
CA ILE A 13 28.95 30.04 26.20
C ILE A 13 29.01 29.16 24.94
N ILE A 14 30.20 28.72 24.50
CA ILE A 14 30.34 27.80 23.37
C ILE A 14 29.71 26.44 23.71
N GLN A 15 29.97 25.92 24.92
CA GLN A 15 29.43 24.65 25.40
C GLN A 15 27.89 24.66 25.53
N ALA A 16 27.31 25.76 26.04
CA ALA A 16 25.86 25.94 26.11
C ALA A 16 25.19 26.14 24.73
N SER A 17 25.89 26.77 23.78
CA SER A 17 25.37 26.94 22.40
C SER A 17 25.35 25.63 21.61
N THR A 18 26.33 24.74 21.83
CA THR A 18 26.34 23.40 21.22
C THR A 18 25.29 22.48 21.80
N GLU A 19 24.98 22.57 23.11
CA GLU A 19 23.94 21.75 23.74
C GLU A 19 22.53 22.12 23.28
N HIS A 20 22.24 23.42 23.09
CA HIS A 20 20.93 23.87 22.62
C HIS A 20 20.69 23.60 21.12
N ASP A 21 21.75 23.63 20.30
CA ASP A 21 21.69 23.35 18.86
C ASP A 21 21.68 21.82 18.58
N LEU A 22 22.32 21.00 19.42
CA LEU A 22 22.20 19.54 19.38
C LEU A 22 20.84 19.07 19.88
N ALA A 23 20.32 19.60 20.98
CA ALA A 23 19.01 19.21 21.51
C ALA A 23 17.86 19.50 20.53
N SER A 24 17.96 20.60 19.78
CA SER A 24 16.95 20.97 18.78
C SER A 24 17.08 20.16 17.47
N LYS A 25 18.28 19.68 17.11
CA LYS A 25 18.51 18.80 15.94
C LYS A 25 18.24 17.33 16.22
N ILE A 26 18.32 16.90 17.49
CA ILE A 26 18.03 15.53 17.92
C ILE A 26 16.51 15.26 17.93
N PHE A 27 15.67 16.28 18.08
CA PHE A 27 14.21 16.10 18.14
C PHE A 27 13.59 15.68 16.79
N ASP A 28 14.25 15.97 15.66
CA ASP A 28 13.74 15.70 14.31
C ASP A 28 14.27 14.40 13.68
N ILE A 29 15.21 13.69 14.33
CA ILE A 29 15.75 12.42 13.85
C ILE A 29 15.38 11.32 14.84
N CYS A 30 14.25 10.67 14.56
CA CYS A 30 13.98 9.25 14.82
C CYS A 30 14.71 8.61 16.02
N LEU A 31 14.00 8.42 17.15
CA LEU A 31 14.06 7.20 17.96
C LEU A 31 15.43 6.46 18.03
N ILE A 32 16.53 7.14 18.36
CA ILE A 32 17.80 6.48 18.68
C ILE A 32 17.77 6.22 20.18
N VAL A 33 17.64 4.96 20.58
CA VAL A 33 17.92 4.57 21.96
C VAL A 33 19.41 4.77 22.18
N LEU A 34 19.78 5.62 23.15
CA LEU A 34 21.17 5.77 23.56
C LEU A 34 21.61 4.47 24.25
N VAL A 35 22.45 3.70 23.57
CA VAL A 35 23.05 2.47 24.10
C VAL A 35 24.24 2.87 24.98
N ASN A 36 24.28 2.39 26.22
CA ASN A 36 25.45 2.62 27.08
C ASN A 36 26.63 1.72 26.67
N GLN A 37 27.85 2.08 27.08
CA GLN A 37 29.05 1.32 26.69
C GLN A 37 28.94 -0.18 27.03
N LYS A 38 28.40 -0.51 28.20
CA LYS A 38 28.22 -1.90 28.66
C LYS A 38 27.23 -2.67 27.78
N GLU A 39 26.14 -2.03 27.36
CA GLU A 39 25.18 -2.62 26.42
C GLU A 39 25.81 -2.83 25.05
N SER A 40 26.65 -1.91 24.58
CA SER A 40 27.38 -2.07 23.31
C SER A 40 28.38 -3.21 23.35
N GLU A 41 29.13 -3.34 24.45
CA GLU A 41 30.11 -4.41 24.68
C GLU A 41 29.40 -5.77 24.79
N SER A 42 28.28 -5.82 25.52
CA SER A 42 27.46 -7.03 25.61
C SER A 42 26.86 -7.42 24.26
N CYS A 43 26.41 -6.45 23.45
CA CYS A 43 25.91 -6.71 22.11
C CYS A 43 27.01 -7.28 21.19
N LEU A 44 28.22 -6.71 21.26
CA LEU A 44 29.38 -7.19 20.52
C LEU A 44 29.78 -8.61 20.94
N GLU A 45 29.79 -8.89 22.25
CA GLU A 45 30.12 -10.22 22.77
C GLU A 45 29.09 -11.26 22.32
N ASN A 46 27.80 -10.94 22.41
CA ASN A 46 26.71 -11.80 21.94
C ASN A 46 26.79 -12.08 20.43
N LEU A 47 27.06 -11.04 19.62
CA LEU A 47 27.24 -11.18 18.17
C LEU A 47 28.44 -12.04 17.82
N THR A 48 29.56 -11.84 18.52
CA THR A 48 30.80 -12.62 18.33
C THR A 48 30.58 -14.08 18.73
N GLN A 49 29.88 -14.32 19.84
CA GLN A 49 29.52 -15.65 20.28
C GLN A 49 28.61 -16.35 19.28
N TRP A 50 27.57 -15.66 18.78
CA TRP A 50 26.66 -16.19 17.76
C TRP A 50 27.39 -16.50 16.44
N ALA A 51 28.30 -15.63 15.99
CA ALA A 51 29.09 -15.82 14.78
C ALA A 51 30.06 -17.01 14.89
N ASN A 52 30.64 -17.23 16.07
CA ASN A 52 31.58 -18.33 16.34
C ASN A 52 30.87 -19.66 16.64
N GLN A 53 29.61 -19.62 17.09
CA GLN A 53 28.77 -20.80 17.11
C GLN A 53 28.54 -21.20 15.65
N ASN A 54 29.01 -22.39 15.26
CA ASN A 54 28.82 -23.01 13.94
C ASN A 54 27.33 -23.35 13.63
N SER A 55 26.42 -22.45 13.94
CA SER A 55 24.98 -22.52 13.70
C SER A 55 24.65 -22.51 12.20
N TYR A 56 25.57 -22.03 11.34
CA TYR A 56 25.45 -22.11 9.89
C TYR A 56 25.50 -23.56 9.35
N LYS A 57 25.90 -24.56 10.16
CA LYS A 57 25.81 -25.97 9.76
C LYS A 57 24.36 -26.50 9.77
N ASN A 58 23.44 -25.80 10.43
CA ASN A 58 22.01 -26.09 10.45
C ASN A 58 21.22 -25.09 9.60
N VAL A 59 21.79 -24.64 8.48
CA VAL A 59 21.04 -23.87 7.49
C VAL A 59 20.03 -24.82 6.86
N SER A 60 18.77 -24.73 7.31
CA SER A 60 17.61 -25.24 6.58
C SER A 60 17.74 -24.85 5.11
N ALA A 61 17.21 -25.66 4.18
CA ALA A 61 17.42 -25.68 2.71
C ALA A 61 17.27 -24.36 1.89
N GLY A 62 17.40 -23.18 2.49
CA GLY A 62 17.19 -21.84 1.94
C GLY A 62 18.46 -20.99 1.76
N GLY A 63 19.65 -21.58 1.67
CA GLY A 63 20.88 -20.86 1.29
C GLY A 63 21.48 -19.97 2.40
N SER A 64 22.53 -19.21 2.07
CA SER A 64 23.21 -18.32 3.04
C SER A 64 22.31 -17.16 3.50
N LEU A 65 22.60 -16.55 4.66
CA LEU A 65 21.87 -15.37 5.15
C LEU A 65 21.86 -14.23 4.10
N GLY A 66 22.98 -13.99 3.43
CA GLY A 66 23.06 -13.02 2.34
C GLY A 66 22.11 -13.39 1.21
N GLU A 67 22.06 -14.66 0.82
CA GLU A 67 21.13 -15.14 -0.20
C GLU A 67 19.66 -15.11 0.25
N TRP A 68 19.37 -15.15 1.55
CA TRP A 68 18.03 -14.95 2.10
C TRP A 68 17.62 -13.47 2.09
N VAL A 69 18.51 -12.58 2.52
CA VAL A 69 18.31 -11.12 2.53
C VAL A 69 18.14 -10.58 1.11
N TYR A 70 18.99 -11.05 0.18
CA TYR A 70 18.93 -10.70 -1.23
C TYR A 70 18.10 -11.68 -2.05
N ARG A 71 17.31 -12.56 -1.40
CA ARG A 71 16.37 -13.41 -2.10
C ARG A 71 15.32 -12.49 -2.69
N THR A 72 15.48 -12.13 -3.96
CA THR A 72 14.38 -11.62 -4.75
C THR A 72 13.29 -12.67 -4.62
N ARG A 73 12.17 -12.32 -3.96
CA ARG A 73 11.06 -13.24 -3.81
C ARG A 73 10.66 -13.65 -5.23
N LYS A 74 11.10 -14.82 -5.70
CA LYS A 74 10.62 -15.40 -6.97
C LYS A 74 9.11 -15.35 -6.88
N ASN A 75 8.46 -14.73 -7.86
CA ASN A 75 7.02 -14.50 -7.90
C ASN A 75 6.28 -15.70 -7.32
N ILE A 76 5.87 -15.59 -6.05
CA ILE A 76 5.22 -16.69 -5.31
C ILE A 76 3.86 -16.97 -5.96
N PHE A 77 3.28 -15.94 -6.57
CA PHE A 77 2.03 -15.99 -7.30
C PHE A 77 2.28 -16.38 -8.76
N LYS A 78 1.74 -17.52 -9.17
CA LYS A 78 1.54 -17.86 -10.58
C LYS A 78 0.32 -17.09 -11.07
N TYR A 79 0.53 -16.16 -11.98
CA TYR A 79 -0.54 -15.39 -12.61
C TYR A 79 -0.94 -16.01 -13.94
N GLU A 80 -2.24 -16.03 -14.17
CA GLU A 80 -2.84 -16.22 -15.47
C GLU A 80 -3.07 -14.84 -16.10
N TYR A 81 -2.77 -14.71 -17.39
CA TYR A 81 -2.83 -13.44 -18.11
C TYR A 81 -3.88 -13.55 -19.21
N PRO A 82 -4.73 -12.53 -19.39
CA PRO A 82 -5.74 -12.54 -20.43
C PRO A 82 -5.12 -12.47 -21.83
N GLU A 83 -5.72 -13.18 -22.78
CA GLU A 83 -5.37 -13.08 -24.20
C GLU A 83 -5.74 -11.69 -24.75
N GLY A 84 -4.94 -11.17 -25.69
CA GLY A 84 -5.18 -9.87 -26.33
C GLY A 84 -4.68 -8.64 -25.55
N PHE A 85 -4.12 -8.81 -24.35
CA PHE A 85 -3.52 -7.72 -23.56
C PHE A 85 -1.99 -7.65 -23.72
N GLU A 86 -1.47 -7.85 -24.92
CA GLU A 86 -0.02 -7.84 -25.14
C GLU A 86 0.56 -6.43 -25.05
N LYS A 87 1.72 -6.29 -24.40
CA LYS A 87 2.47 -5.03 -24.41
C LYS A 87 3.32 -4.93 -25.68
N PRO A 88 3.54 -3.72 -26.24
CA PRO A 88 4.38 -3.55 -27.43
C PRO A 88 5.83 -4.02 -27.25
N ASP A 89 6.33 -4.03 -26.02
CA ASP A 89 7.68 -4.48 -25.67
C ASP A 89 7.80 -6.01 -25.51
N GLY A 90 6.71 -6.76 -25.75
CA GLY A 90 6.64 -8.22 -25.61
C GLY A 90 6.63 -8.70 -24.15
N THR A 91 6.54 -7.80 -23.18
CA THR A 91 6.42 -8.17 -21.76
C THR A 91 4.97 -8.49 -21.39
N LYS A 92 4.80 -9.14 -20.23
CA LYS A 92 3.47 -9.53 -19.76
C LYS A 92 2.63 -8.30 -19.37
N PRO A 93 1.31 -8.29 -19.67
CA PRO A 93 0.43 -7.20 -19.29
C PRO A 93 0.46 -6.93 -17.79
N ASP A 94 0.10 -5.69 -17.43
CA ASP A 94 -0.17 -5.36 -16.02
C ASP A 94 -1.56 -5.81 -15.56
N ILE A 95 -2.29 -6.50 -16.42
CA ILE A 95 -3.57 -7.14 -16.11
C ILE A 95 -3.36 -8.64 -15.86
N ILE A 96 -4.04 -9.17 -14.84
CA ILE A 96 -4.08 -10.60 -14.50
C ILE A 96 -5.54 -11.06 -14.42
N MET A 97 -5.78 -12.34 -14.70
CA MET A 97 -7.11 -12.93 -14.53
C MET A 97 -7.53 -12.94 -13.07
N SER A 98 -8.79 -12.63 -12.83
CA SER A 98 -9.43 -12.72 -11.53
C SER A 98 -10.00 -14.13 -11.30
N LEU A 99 -10.52 -14.40 -10.10
CA LEU A 99 -11.15 -15.68 -9.79
C LEU A 99 -12.57 -15.81 -10.39
N SER A 100 -13.19 -14.68 -10.75
CA SER A 100 -14.48 -14.65 -11.43
C SER A 100 -14.34 -14.82 -12.95
N PRO A 101 -15.31 -15.47 -13.62
CA PRO A 101 -15.36 -15.54 -15.07
C PRO A 101 -15.50 -14.13 -15.67
N ASN A 102 -14.91 -13.93 -16.85
CA ASN A 102 -14.90 -12.67 -17.60
C ASN A 102 -14.32 -11.47 -16.82
N ALA A 103 -13.65 -11.68 -15.69
CA ALA A 103 -13.07 -10.62 -14.89
C ALA A 103 -11.55 -10.70 -14.88
N ALA A 104 -10.94 -9.53 -14.95
CA ALA A 104 -9.51 -9.33 -14.77
C ALA A 104 -9.26 -8.16 -13.83
N GLN A 105 -8.03 -8.02 -13.37
CA GLN A 105 -7.63 -6.96 -12.45
C GLN A 105 -6.23 -6.44 -12.74
N ASP A 106 -5.99 -5.16 -12.46
CA ASP A 106 -4.67 -4.55 -12.61
C ASP A 106 -3.75 -4.93 -11.45
N LYS A 107 -2.67 -5.66 -11.79
CA LYS A 107 -1.67 -6.19 -10.88
C LYS A 107 -0.78 -5.10 -10.26
N SER A 108 -0.76 -3.87 -10.80
CA SER A 108 0.08 -2.79 -10.28
C SER A 108 -0.27 -2.48 -8.82
N ARG A 109 -1.58 -2.39 -8.53
CA ARG A 109 -2.15 -2.12 -7.21
C ARG A 109 -2.93 -3.31 -6.64
N TRP A 110 -3.39 -4.25 -7.48
CA TRP A 110 -4.20 -5.41 -7.06
C TRP A 110 -3.58 -6.76 -7.46
N ARG A 111 -2.54 -7.16 -6.73
CA ARG A 111 -1.74 -8.36 -7.04
C ARG A 111 -2.38 -9.70 -6.69
N ILE A 112 -3.34 -9.73 -5.77
CA ILE A 112 -3.95 -10.99 -5.30
C ILE A 112 -5.25 -11.19 -6.08
N PRO A 113 -5.36 -12.25 -6.92
CA PRO A 113 -6.59 -12.56 -7.64
C PRO A 113 -7.80 -12.58 -6.70
N ALA A 114 -8.79 -11.74 -7.01
CA ALA A 114 -10.02 -11.63 -6.25
C ALA A 114 -11.19 -12.26 -7.01
N GLU A 115 -12.19 -12.70 -6.25
CA GLU A 115 -13.51 -13.03 -6.75
C GLU A 115 -14.35 -11.74 -6.74
N PHE A 116 -15.10 -11.52 -7.81
CA PHE A 116 -16.05 -10.44 -7.99
C PHE A 116 -17.46 -11.05 -8.12
N PRO A 117 -18.20 -11.22 -7.02
CA PRO A 117 -19.47 -11.96 -7.02
C PRO A 117 -20.60 -11.28 -7.81
N CYS A 118 -20.49 -9.97 -8.03
CA CYS A 118 -21.49 -9.20 -8.81
C CYS A 118 -21.16 -9.14 -10.31
N CYS A 119 -20.03 -9.71 -10.74
CA CYS A 119 -19.59 -9.67 -12.13
C CYS A 119 -20.52 -10.52 -13.03
N PRO A 120 -21.03 -10.00 -14.15
CA PRO A 120 -21.84 -10.77 -15.08
C PRO A 120 -21.07 -11.94 -15.68
N THR A 121 -21.71 -13.11 -15.73
CA THR A 121 -21.18 -14.31 -16.39
C THR A 121 -21.51 -14.33 -17.88
N GLU A 122 -22.66 -13.75 -18.26
CA GLU A 122 -23.11 -13.65 -19.65
C GLU A 122 -22.83 -12.24 -20.17
N LEU A 123 -22.29 -12.15 -21.38
CA LEU A 123 -22.01 -10.88 -22.04
C LEU A 123 -23.18 -10.53 -22.97
N THR A 124 -23.85 -9.42 -22.70
CA THR A 124 -24.92 -8.86 -23.53
C THR A 124 -24.39 -7.74 -24.43
N GLU A 125 -25.28 -7.02 -25.13
CA GLU A 125 -24.92 -5.83 -25.91
C GLU A 125 -24.47 -4.65 -25.02
N THR A 126 -24.86 -4.64 -23.74
CA THR A 126 -24.55 -3.55 -22.78
C THR A 126 -23.90 -4.08 -21.50
N PRO A 127 -22.70 -4.70 -21.59
CA PRO A 127 -22.10 -5.45 -20.49
C PRO A 127 -21.78 -4.59 -19.26
N LEU A 128 -21.38 -3.33 -19.44
CA LEU A 128 -21.13 -2.41 -18.33
C LEU A 128 -22.41 -2.01 -17.61
N GLN A 129 -23.50 -1.80 -18.35
CA GLN A 129 -24.79 -1.45 -17.76
C GLN A 129 -25.31 -2.60 -16.90
N ASP A 130 -25.22 -3.82 -17.40
CA ASP A 130 -25.64 -5.03 -16.67
C ASP A 130 -24.82 -5.21 -15.39
N TYR A 131 -23.51 -4.97 -15.45
CA TYR A 131 -22.67 -5.02 -14.26
C TYR A 131 -23.03 -3.91 -13.27
N PHE A 132 -23.27 -2.69 -13.75
CA PHE A 132 -23.69 -1.57 -12.92
C PHE A 132 -24.99 -1.88 -12.16
N GLU A 133 -25.98 -2.50 -12.81
CA GLU A 133 -27.25 -2.90 -12.19
C GLU A 133 -27.11 -4.03 -11.15
N ASN A 134 -26.10 -4.89 -11.32
CA ASN A 134 -25.78 -5.95 -10.37
C ASN A 134 -25.14 -5.41 -9.08
N LEU A 135 -24.36 -4.34 -9.19
CA LEU A 135 -23.66 -3.67 -8.09
C LEU A 135 -24.62 -2.83 -7.25
N LYS A 136 -25.23 -3.48 -6.24
CA LYS A 136 -26.14 -2.84 -5.29
C LYS A 136 -25.46 -2.58 -3.95
N GLN A 137 -25.80 -1.48 -3.31
CA GLN A 137 -25.30 -1.12 -1.98
C GLN A 137 -25.43 -2.30 -0.99
N GLY A 138 -24.39 -2.53 -0.21
CA GLY A 138 -24.30 -3.61 0.78
C GLY A 138 -23.90 -4.98 0.21
N LYS A 139 -24.00 -5.23 -1.11
CA LYS A 139 -23.50 -6.48 -1.70
C LYS A 139 -21.98 -6.56 -1.65
N ILE A 140 -21.45 -7.78 -1.68
CA ILE A 140 -20.00 -8.00 -1.75
C ILE A 140 -19.51 -7.59 -3.15
N PHE A 141 -18.61 -6.61 -3.18
CA PHE A 141 -17.96 -6.16 -4.41
C PHE A 141 -16.81 -7.10 -4.77
N SER A 142 -15.85 -7.24 -3.86
CA SER A 142 -14.67 -8.09 -4.04
C SER A 142 -14.42 -8.97 -2.82
N LYS A 143 -13.91 -10.16 -3.08
CA LYS A 143 -13.60 -11.15 -2.05
C LYS A 143 -12.31 -11.88 -2.39
N THR A 144 -11.46 -12.03 -1.39
CA THR A 144 -10.33 -12.94 -1.40
C THR A 144 -10.51 -13.93 -0.26
N LYS A 145 -9.57 -14.86 -0.06
CA LYS A 145 -9.61 -15.80 1.08
C LYS A 145 -9.57 -15.10 2.45
N GLN A 146 -9.01 -13.89 2.50
CA GLN A 146 -8.70 -13.20 3.76
C GLN A 146 -9.43 -11.86 3.92
N TYR A 147 -9.85 -11.25 2.81
CA TYR A 147 -10.40 -9.91 2.79
C TYR A 147 -11.66 -9.87 1.96
N SER A 148 -12.64 -9.07 2.38
CA SER A 148 -13.81 -8.76 1.56
C SER A 148 -14.19 -7.29 1.65
N SER A 149 -14.74 -6.77 0.56
CA SER A 149 -15.30 -5.42 0.51
C SER A 149 -16.74 -5.45 0.02
N SER A 150 -17.58 -4.56 0.57
CA SER A 150 -18.95 -4.32 0.11
C SER A 150 -19.05 -3.04 -0.70
N VAL A 151 -20.02 -3.01 -1.61
CA VAL A 151 -20.40 -1.80 -2.34
C VAL A 151 -21.03 -0.81 -1.36
N LEU A 152 -20.44 0.38 -1.22
CA LEU A 152 -21.05 1.49 -0.51
C LEU A 152 -21.85 2.38 -1.46
N GLU A 153 -21.27 2.71 -2.61
CA GLU A 153 -21.87 3.54 -3.65
C GLU A 153 -21.28 3.19 -5.02
N THR A 154 -22.06 3.37 -6.08
CA THR A 154 -21.60 3.20 -7.45
C THR A 154 -22.05 4.35 -8.33
N ALA A 155 -21.24 4.65 -9.35
CA ALA A 155 -21.62 5.57 -10.41
C ALA A 155 -21.18 5.00 -11.75
N LEU A 156 -21.99 5.19 -12.78
CA LEU A 156 -21.58 5.01 -14.16
C LEU A 156 -21.16 6.38 -14.69
N HIS A 157 -19.91 6.51 -15.12
CA HIS A 157 -19.37 7.75 -15.67
C HIS A 157 -18.58 7.42 -16.93
N GLU A 158 -18.97 8.04 -18.04
CA GLU A 158 -18.44 7.70 -19.38
C GLU A 158 -18.56 6.18 -19.63
N ASP A 159 -17.45 5.52 -19.97
CA ASP A 159 -17.38 4.08 -20.23
C ASP A 159 -16.76 3.30 -19.06
N MET A 160 -16.90 3.81 -17.83
CA MET A 160 -16.44 3.13 -16.62
C MET A 160 -17.45 3.14 -15.48
N ILE A 161 -17.44 2.06 -14.70
CA ILE A 161 -18.13 1.99 -13.42
C ILE A 161 -17.14 2.39 -12.34
N ILE A 162 -17.54 3.34 -11.51
CA ILE A 162 -16.83 3.73 -10.29
C ILE A 162 -17.52 3.04 -9.13
N VAL A 163 -16.76 2.28 -8.35
CA VAL A 163 -17.24 1.58 -7.15
C VAL A 163 -16.51 2.15 -5.95
N LYS A 164 -17.27 2.75 -5.03
CA LYS A 164 -16.82 3.04 -3.67
C LYS A 164 -17.12 1.84 -2.79
N GLY A 165 -16.05 1.20 -2.32
CA GLY A 165 -16.09 0.02 -1.48
C GLY A 165 -15.80 0.33 -0.01
N GLU A 166 -16.34 -0.51 0.87
CA GLU A 166 -16.04 -0.54 2.29
C GLU A 166 -15.57 -1.94 2.69
N SER A 167 -14.43 -2.01 3.38
CA SER A 167 -13.87 -3.22 3.94
C SER A 167 -14.78 -3.80 5.02
N ARG A 168 -14.95 -5.11 5.02
CA ARG A 168 -15.69 -5.82 6.08
C ARG A 168 -14.81 -6.26 7.25
N GLU A 169 -13.52 -5.92 7.21
CA GLU A 169 -12.58 -6.24 8.29
C GLU A 169 -12.76 -5.27 9.46
N ILE A 170 -12.82 -5.82 10.68
CA ILE A 170 -13.11 -5.08 11.93
C ILE A 170 -12.08 -3.97 12.21
N ASN A 171 -10.83 -4.11 11.74
CA ASN A 171 -9.73 -3.18 11.99
C ASN A 171 -8.95 -2.83 10.70
N ALA A 172 -9.64 -2.64 9.58
CA ALA A 172 -8.96 -2.20 8.36
C ALA A 172 -8.38 -0.79 8.53
N ILE A 173 -7.07 -0.65 8.28
CA ILE A 173 -6.35 0.63 8.35
C ILE A 173 -6.86 1.63 7.30
N LYS A 174 -7.18 1.13 6.11
CA LYS A 174 -7.80 1.88 5.01
C LYS A 174 -9.09 1.16 4.60
N PRO A 175 -10.19 1.37 5.34
CA PRO A 175 -11.39 0.58 5.12
C PRO A 175 -12.13 1.01 3.85
N TRP A 176 -11.90 2.22 3.32
CA TRP A 176 -12.56 2.69 2.11
C TRP A 176 -11.68 2.48 0.88
N SER A 177 -12.29 2.07 -0.23
CA SER A 177 -11.60 1.87 -1.51
C SER A 177 -12.39 2.48 -2.66
N LEU A 178 -11.68 2.99 -3.66
CA LEU A 178 -12.25 3.40 -4.93
C LEU A 178 -11.67 2.52 -6.03
N CYS A 179 -12.55 1.85 -6.75
CA CYS A 179 -12.20 0.99 -7.87
C CYS A 179 -12.92 1.48 -9.13
N THR A 180 -12.27 1.36 -10.27
CA THR A 180 -12.86 1.56 -11.57
C THR A 180 -12.96 0.24 -12.32
N ILE A 181 -14.01 0.10 -13.13
CA ILE A 181 -14.26 -1.09 -13.94
C ILE A 181 -14.52 -0.62 -15.35
N THR A 182 -13.74 -1.15 -16.28
CA THR A 182 -13.92 -0.95 -17.72
C THR A 182 -14.17 -2.28 -18.40
N PHE A 183 -14.72 -2.25 -19.61
CA PHE A 183 -14.89 -3.45 -20.42
C PHE A 183 -13.93 -3.40 -21.61
N GLU A 184 -12.90 -4.25 -21.58
CA GLU A 184 -11.78 -4.27 -22.53
C GLU A 184 -11.57 -5.70 -23.01
N ASN A 185 -11.49 -5.93 -24.33
CA ASN A 185 -11.24 -7.25 -24.92
C ASN A 185 -12.13 -8.37 -24.34
N ASN A 186 -13.43 -8.09 -24.20
CA ASN A 186 -14.43 -9.01 -23.61
C ASN A 186 -14.21 -9.35 -22.12
N LEU A 187 -13.45 -8.55 -21.39
CA LEU A 187 -13.22 -8.71 -19.95
C LEU A 187 -13.57 -7.44 -19.17
N PHE A 188 -14.14 -7.65 -17.98
CA PHE A 188 -14.31 -6.61 -16.96
C PHE A 188 -12.99 -6.41 -16.22
N VAL A 189 -12.31 -5.30 -16.48
CA VAL A 189 -11.00 -5.00 -15.89
C VAL A 189 -11.16 -4.09 -14.68
N HIS A 190 -10.86 -4.64 -13.50
CA HIS A 190 -10.96 -3.95 -12.21
C HIS A 190 -9.63 -3.29 -11.86
N ARG A 191 -9.66 -1.98 -11.60
CA ARG A 191 -8.48 -1.21 -11.21
C ARG A 191 -8.74 -0.55 -9.87
N VAL A 192 -7.79 -0.67 -8.94
CA VAL A 192 -7.82 0.14 -7.71
C VAL A 192 -7.33 1.52 -8.07
N TYR A 193 -8.20 2.52 -7.98
CA TYR A 193 -7.78 3.91 -8.07
C TYR A 193 -7.01 4.28 -6.81
N MET A 194 -7.63 4.09 -5.64
CA MET A 194 -6.99 4.31 -4.35
C MET A 194 -7.73 3.64 -3.19
N THR A 195 -7.09 3.66 -2.02
CA THR A 195 -7.69 3.32 -0.73
C THR A 195 -7.52 4.48 0.22
N CYS A 196 -8.57 4.79 0.98
CA CYS A 196 -8.65 5.95 1.83
C CYS A 196 -8.57 5.57 3.31
N PHE A 197 -7.85 6.38 4.09
CA PHE A 197 -7.81 6.24 5.55
C PHE A 197 -9.10 6.71 6.20
N GLU A 198 -9.76 7.69 5.60
CA GLU A 198 -10.97 8.33 6.11
C GLU A 198 -12.08 8.34 5.04
N LYS A 199 -13.34 8.39 5.50
CA LYS A 199 -14.51 8.31 4.61
C LYS A 199 -14.64 9.55 3.73
N ASP A 200 -14.28 10.72 4.26
CA ASP A 200 -14.28 11.99 3.54
C ASP A 200 -13.33 11.98 2.34
N GLY A 201 -12.15 11.36 2.47
CA GLY A 201 -11.25 11.08 1.37
C GLY A 201 -11.95 10.27 0.27
N ALA A 202 -12.58 9.16 0.65
CA ALA A 202 -13.33 8.33 -0.30
C ALA A 202 -14.50 9.09 -0.96
N ASP A 203 -15.22 9.91 -0.20
CA ASP A 203 -16.33 10.73 -0.72
C ASP A 203 -15.83 11.80 -1.70
N LYS A 204 -14.72 12.49 -1.39
CA LYS A 204 -14.08 13.47 -2.29
C LYS A 204 -13.62 12.83 -3.59
N PHE A 205 -12.81 11.77 -3.50
CA PHE A 205 -12.24 11.14 -4.70
C PHE A 205 -13.31 10.41 -5.54
N PHE A 206 -14.43 10.01 -4.93
CA PHE A 206 -15.59 9.50 -5.68
C PHE A 206 -16.22 10.57 -6.57
N LEU A 207 -16.28 11.82 -6.11
CA LEU A 207 -16.71 12.96 -6.94
C LEU A 207 -15.67 13.33 -8.00
N VAL A 208 -14.38 13.30 -7.66
CA VAL A 208 -13.27 13.54 -8.60
C VAL A 208 -13.34 12.58 -9.78
N LEU A 209 -13.55 11.28 -9.53
CA LEU A 209 -13.67 10.27 -10.59
C LEU A 209 -14.89 10.47 -11.50
N GLN A 210 -15.92 11.19 -11.03
CA GLN A 210 -17.09 11.57 -11.82
C GLN A 210 -16.95 12.93 -12.53
N GLY A 211 -15.80 13.60 -12.39
CA GLY A 211 -15.61 14.98 -12.88
C GLY A 211 -16.42 16.03 -12.10
N ARG A 212 -16.84 15.71 -10.87
CA ARG A 212 -17.70 16.56 -10.00
C ARG A 212 -16.94 17.11 -8.79
N GLU A 213 -15.63 17.31 -8.93
CA GLU A 213 -14.78 17.80 -7.84
C GLU A 213 -15.23 19.16 -7.27
N ASN A 214 -15.88 19.99 -8.09
CA ASN A 214 -16.43 21.28 -7.70
C ASN A 214 -17.60 21.19 -6.71
N GLU A 215 -18.24 20.02 -6.59
CA GLU A 215 -19.31 19.78 -5.62
C GLU A 215 -18.77 19.43 -4.22
N TRP A 216 -17.46 19.19 -4.10
CA TRP A 216 -16.84 18.89 -2.83
C TRP A 216 -16.69 20.14 -1.96
N THR A 217 -17.34 20.13 -0.79
CA THR A 217 -17.29 21.24 0.18
C THR A 217 -16.44 20.93 1.42
N GLY A 218 -15.88 19.73 1.55
CA GLY A 218 -15.17 19.28 2.76
C GLY A 218 -13.71 19.72 2.88
N GLY A 219 -13.15 20.42 1.88
CA GLY A 219 -11.78 20.94 1.91
C GLY A 219 -10.68 19.90 1.62
N THR A 220 -9.51 20.05 2.24
CA THR A 220 -8.39 19.12 2.13
C THR A 220 -8.65 17.88 2.97
N VAL A 221 -8.42 16.70 2.40
CA VAL A 221 -8.62 15.40 3.07
C VAL A 221 -7.28 14.79 3.46
N PHE A 222 -7.25 13.95 4.50
CA PHE A 222 -6.01 13.35 4.99
C PHE A 222 -5.24 12.56 3.91
N ASP A 223 -5.96 11.87 3.04
CA ASP A 223 -5.39 11.08 1.93
C ASP A 223 -4.62 11.91 0.89
N GLU A 224 -4.79 13.24 0.84
CA GLU A 224 -4.00 14.14 -0.03
C GLU A 224 -2.63 14.49 0.56
N LEU A 225 -2.41 14.20 1.83
CA LEU A 225 -1.17 14.51 2.56
C LEU A 225 -0.19 13.34 2.61
N CYS A 226 -0.54 12.20 1.98
CA CYS A 226 0.15 10.92 2.10
C CYS A 226 0.83 10.46 0.80
#